data_AF-A0A2G9N3I7-F1
#
_entry.id   AF-A0A2G9N3I7-F1
#
_cell.length_a   1.000
_cell.length_b   1.000
_cell.length_c   1.000
_cell.angle_alpha   90.00
_cell.angle_beta   90.00
_cell.angle_gamma   90.00
#
_symmetry.space_group_name_H-M   'P 1'
#
loop_
_entity.id
_entity.type
_entity.pdbx_description
1 polymer ?
#
loop_
_entity_poly.entity_id
_entity_poly.type
_entity_poly.pdbx_seq_one_letter_code
_entity_poly.pdbx_strand_id
1 'polypeptide(L)'
;MPELRQVCDKIEILITKARDETGGKKWADLSRKGFIYTMAGTIPLLEDIYTHFQMARTEVEKDADSSKPDISAHLKDLNKLITLLKRNRELEEGRVSKAQANGLGTLADSITVPDLYADLEQQTISILLKSTYLVERITIFERKKEPIMKTKAAQRNVLELLEKREQEIADLRKKYEETRKNSYLGMVEKDTSADIEHRLNEISRKLETGTQLSKISFAAAKKAFIEMQKNMGETEKTLEENEELEAQALGKTFELITMLKKERDYVKKILIETEHDTIQLRSAYSKELLNLQEEKMSMKNQLEEKYETEFKAMRKDLSDKNELLMHLKDTIISKEKKIFELEEKNDKLKMMNHILNKHEEVKKKFKKK
;
A
#
# COMPACT_ATOMS: atom_id res chain seq x y z
N MET A 1 20.90 21.80 54.82
CA MET A 1 20.39 20.44 54.62
C MET A 1 19.01 20.37 55.27
N PRO A 2 17.97 19.88 54.58
CA PRO A 2 16.65 19.71 55.20
C PRO A 2 16.74 18.73 56.36
N GLU A 3 15.95 18.97 57.42
CA GLU A 3 15.84 18.06 58.56
C GLU A 3 15.33 16.68 58.09
N LEU A 4 15.83 15.59 58.68
CA LEU A 4 15.49 14.21 58.30
C LEU A 4 13.97 14.01 58.19
N ARG A 5 13.22 14.57 59.14
CA ARG A 5 11.75 14.62 59.13
C ARG A 5 11.14 15.22 57.87
N GLN A 6 11.66 16.35 57.39
CA GLN A 6 11.18 17.01 56.16
C GLN A 6 11.46 16.15 54.91
N VAL A 7 12.56 15.38 54.93
CA VAL A 7 12.89 14.43 53.85
C VAL A 7 11.91 13.26 53.87
N CYS A 8 11.61 12.71 55.05
CA CYS A 8 10.61 11.64 55.22
C CYS A 8 9.21 12.07 54.76
N ASP A 9 8.74 13.25 55.17
CA ASP A 9 7.42 13.78 54.75
C ASP A 9 7.33 13.92 53.23
N LYS A 10 8.41 14.38 52.58
CA LYS A 10 8.49 14.46 51.12
C LYS A 10 8.45 13.09 50.45
N ILE A 11 9.14 12.10 51.01
CA ILE A 11 9.11 10.72 50.49
C ILE A 11 7.69 10.16 50.59
N GLU A 12 6.98 10.36 51.71
CA GLU A 12 5.59 9.89 51.86
C GLU A 12 4.63 10.49 50.83
N ILE A 13 4.75 11.81 50.59
CA ILE A 13 3.96 12.50 49.55
C ILE A 13 4.27 11.90 48.17
N LEU A 14 5.54 11.69 47.84
CA LEU A 14 5.94 11.12 46.54
C LEU A 14 5.49 9.67 46.37
N ILE A 15 5.59 8.83 47.42
CA ILE A 15 5.09 7.45 47.40
C ILE A 15 3.59 7.43 47.16
N THR A 16 2.85 8.32 47.81
CA THR A 16 1.38 8.39 47.67
C THR A 16 1.00 8.75 46.22
N LYS A 17 1.66 9.77 45.65
CA LYS A 17 1.49 10.14 44.23
C LYS A 17 1.85 8.99 43.28
N ALA A 18 2.99 8.33 43.49
CA ALA A 18 3.42 7.20 42.66
C ALA A 18 2.45 6.03 42.75
N ARG A 19 1.88 5.78 43.94
CA ARG A 19 0.87 4.74 44.15
C ARG A 19 -0.45 5.07 43.48
N ASP A 20 -0.89 6.32 43.51
CA ASP A 20 -2.11 6.76 42.84
C ASP A 20 -1.98 6.64 41.30
N GLU A 21 -0.82 7.01 40.74
CA GLU A 21 -0.53 6.83 39.32
C GLU A 21 -0.45 5.35 38.91
N THR A 22 0.16 4.52 39.75
CA THR A 22 0.32 3.08 39.49
C THR A 22 -0.99 2.32 39.67
N GLY A 23 -1.78 2.68 40.69
CA GLY A 23 -2.98 1.95 41.11
C GLY A 23 -4.31 2.45 40.52
N GLY A 24 -4.32 3.57 39.80
CA GLY A 24 -5.55 4.14 39.21
C GLY A 24 -6.18 3.28 38.10
N LYS A 25 -5.38 2.47 37.39
CA LYS A 25 -5.82 1.49 36.37
C LYS A 25 -4.86 0.31 36.36
N LYS A 26 -5.38 -0.92 36.26
CA LYS A 26 -4.55 -2.12 36.10
C LYS A 26 -3.72 -2.03 34.82
N TRP A 27 -2.42 -2.26 34.92
CA TRP A 27 -1.52 -2.13 33.77
C TRP A 27 -1.76 -3.21 32.72
N ALA A 28 -2.27 -4.37 33.13
CA ALA A 28 -2.70 -5.45 32.24
C ALA A 28 -3.71 -5.01 31.18
N ASP A 29 -4.60 -4.06 31.55
CA ASP A 29 -5.69 -3.57 30.70
C ASP A 29 -5.27 -2.37 29.84
N LEU A 30 -4.01 -1.91 29.96
CA LEU A 30 -3.53 -0.76 29.21
C LEU A 30 -3.18 -1.14 27.77
N SER A 31 -3.56 -0.26 26.84
CA SER A 31 -2.97 -0.26 25.50
C SER A 31 -1.47 0.03 25.60
N ARG A 32 -0.70 -0.35 24.56
CA ARG A 32 0.75 -0.09 24.52
C ARG A 32 1.08 1.39 24.74
N LYS A 33 0.37 2.31 24.08
CA LYS A 33 0.52 3.76 24.32
C LYS A 33 0.12 4.17 25.73
N GLY A 34 -0.94 3.59 26.27
CA GLY A 34 -1.35 3.81 27.66
C GLY A 34 -0.26 3.40 28.66
N PHE A 35 0.35 2.23 28.44
CA PHE A 35 1.47 1.74 29.25
C PHE A 35 2.69 2.66 29.17
N ILE A 36 3.09 3.09 27.96
CA ILE A 36 4.21 4.03 27.77
C ILE A 36 3.91 5.36 28.50
N TYR A 37 2.70 5.88 28.38
CA TYR A 37 2.29 7.11 29.06
C TYR A 37 2.35 6.97 30.58
N THR A 38 1.85 5.87 31.14
CA THR A 38 1.93 5.59 32.57
C THR A 38 3.39 5.49 33.04
N MET A 39 4.24 4.76 32.30
CA MET A 39 5.68 4.68 32.58
C MET A 39 6.36 6.05 32.60
N ALA A 40 5.97 6.95 31.68
CA ALA A 40 6.54 8.28 31.60
C ALA A 40 6.23 9.16 32.81
N GLY A 41 5.11 8.93 33.51
CA GLY A 41 4.77 9.60 34.77
C GLY A 41 5.40 8.92 36.00
N THR A 42 5.33 7.59 36.06
CA THR A 42 5.76 6.83 37.24
C THR A 42 7.29 6.78 37.41
N ILE A 43 8.06 6.70 36.31
CA ILE A 43 9.53 6.64 36.38
C ILE A 43 10.14 7.87 37.08
N PRO A 44 9.82 9.12 36.69
CA PRO A 44 10.30 10.32 37.38
C PRO A 44 9.99 10.32 38.88
N LEU A 45 8.79 9.88 39.29
CA LEU A 45 8.42 9.81 40.71
C LEU A 45 9.30 8.82 41.47
N LEU A 46 9.61 7.67 40.88
CA LEU A 46 10.52 6.69 41.50
C LEU A 46 11.96 7.23 41.60
N GLU A 47 12.42 8.01 40.62
CA GLU A 47 13.73 8.67 40.65
C GLU A 47 13.81 9.76 41.73
N ASP A 48 12.74 10.52 41.92
CA ASP A 48 12.63 11.48 43.00
C ASP A 48 12.65 10.78 44.37
N ILE A 49 11.87 9.70 44.53
CA ILE A 49 11.89 8.86 45.74
C ILE A 49 13.31 8.34 46.01
N TYR A 50 13.99 7.83 44.99
CA TYR A 50 15.36 7.35 45.09
C TYR A 50 16.31 8.45 45.58
N THR A 51 16.22 9.65 45.01
CA THR A 51 17.04 10.80 45.39
C THR A 51 16.80 11.22 46.84
N HIS A 52 15.55 11.27 47.28
CA HIS A 52 15.23 11.61 48.66
C HIS A 52 15.67 10.51 49.65
N PHE A 53 15.62 9.23 49.28
CA PHE A 53 16.21 8.16 50.10
C PHE A 53 17.74 8.25 50.18
N GLN A 54 18.43 8.72 49.15
CA GLN A 54 19.87 9.00 49.26
C GLN A 54 20.16 10.13 50.26
N MET A 55 19.32 11.18 50.27
CA MET A 55 19.42 12.26 51.26
C MET A 55 19.16 11.73 52.67
N ALA A 56 18.10 10.95 52.86
CA ALA A 56 17.77 10.34 54.15
C ALA A 56 18.88 9.40 54.63
N ARG A 57 19.47 8.61 53.73
CA ARG A 57 20.63 7.77 54.03
C ARG A 57 21.83 8.57 54.51
N THR A 58 22.14 9.68 53.83
CA THR A 58 23.27 10.55 54.20
C THR A 58 23.08 11.14 55.59
N GLU A 59 21.84 11.49 55.97
CA GLU A 59 21.55 12.00 57.31
C GLU A 59 21.60 10.89 58.39
N VAL A 60 21.04 9.71 58.11
CA VAL A 60 21.05 8.55 59.04
C VAL A 60 22.46 7.98 59.23
N GLU A 61 23.32 8.04 58.22
CA GLU A 61 24.72 7.57 58.32
C GLU A 61 25.61 8.47 59.18
N LYS A 62 25.21 9.72 59.47
CA LYS A 62 25.92 10.60 60.41
C LYS A 62 25.81 10.12 61.85
N ASP A 63 24.81 9.31 62.16
CA ASP A 63 24.61 8.78 63.51
C ASP A 63 25.44 7.50 63.75
N ALA A 64 26.09 7.44 64.92
CA ALA A 64 26.90 6.30 65.33
C ALA A 64 26.07 5.11 65.89
N ASP A 65 24.73 5.18 65.85
CA ASP A 65 23.87 4.17 66.45
C ASP A 65 23.82 2.87 65.61
N SER A 66 24.10 1.75 66.26
CA SER A 66 23.97 0.40 65.71
C SER A 66 22.54 0.03 65.28
N SER A 67 21.52 0.73 65.79
CA SER A 67 20.10 0.47 65.49
C SER A 67 19.58 1.15 64.21
N LYS A 68 20.47 1.81 63.45
CA LYS A 68 20.11 2.55 62.23
C LYS A 68 19.45 1.64 61.17
N PRO A 69 18.38 2.11 60.51
CA PRO A 69 17.76 1.35 59.42
C PRO A 69 18.71 1.24 58.21
N ASP A 70 18.82 0.05 57.63
CA ASP A 70 19.58 -0.16 56.39
C ASP A 70 18.78 0.28 55.17
N ILE A 71 19.18 1.42 54.60
CA ILE A 71 18.57 2.02 53.41
C ILE A 71 19.26 1.53 52.12
N SER A 72 20.46 0.94 52.23
CA SER A 72 21.30 0.60 51.08
C SER A 72 20.71 -0.53 50.23
N ALA A 73 20.16 -1.55 50.88
CA ALA A 73 19.50 -2.66 50.18
C ALA A 73 18.29 -2.17 49.37
N HIS A 74 17.46 -1.31 49.97
CA HIS A 74 16.29 -0.75 49.33
C HIS A 74 16.65 0.15 48.13
N LEU A 75 17.66 1.02 48.27
CA LEU A 75 18.16 1.84 47.16
C LEU A 75 18.65 0.99 45.98
N LYS A 76 19.31 -0.14 46.23
CA LYS A 76 19.73 -1.06 45.16
C LYS A 76 18.53 -1.67 44.44
N ASP A 77 17.52 -2.11 45.17
CA ASP A 77 16.31 -2.71 44.58
C ASP A 77 15.48 -1.67 43.81
N LEU A 78 15.35 -0.46 44.35
CA LEU A 78 14.66 0.65 43.69
C LEU A 78 15.37 1.06 42.39
N ASN A 79 16.70 1.16 42.39
CA ASN A 79 17.46 1.46 41.18
C ASN A 79 17.35 0.36 40.11
N LYS A 80 17.33 -0.91 40.52
CA LYS A 80 17.10 -2.04 39.60
C LYS A 80 15.73 -1.93 38.94
N LEU A 81 14.69 -1.62 39.71
CA LEU A 81 13.34 -1.43 39.16
C LEU A 81 13.28 -0.25 38.20
N ILE A 82 13.83 0.92 38.58
CA ILE A 82 13.87 2.10 37.68
C ILE A 82 14.53 1.75 36.35
N THR A 83 15.66 1.02 36.39
CA THR A 83 16.38 0.58 35.19
C THR A 83 15.53 -0.38 34.35
N LEU A 84 14.83 -1.32 35.00
CA LEU A 84 13.93 -2.27 34.33
C LEU A 84 12.76 -1.54 33.64
N LEU A 85 12.13 -0.59 34.32
CA LEU A 85 11.00 0.19 33.79
C LEU A 85 11.44 1.06 32.61
N LYS A 86 12.59 1.75 32.71
CA LYS A 86 13.16 2.53 31.60
C LYS A 86 13.42 1.66 30.36
N ARG A 87 14.08 0.52 30.54
CA ARG A 87 14.36 -0.41 29.44
C ARG A 87 13.08 -0.92 28.77
N ASN A 88 12.05 -1.26 29.56
CA ASN A 88 10.77 -1.71 29.00
C ASN A 88 10.04 -0.58 28.26
N ARG A 89 10.06 0.64 28.81
CA ARG A 89 9.51 1.82 28.13
C ARG A 89 10.18 2.06 26.78
N GLU A 90 11.51 2.05 26.72
CA GLU A 90 12.28 2.23 25.47
C GLU A 90 11.98 1.13 24.44
N LEU A 91 11.81 -0.11 24.88
CA LEU A 91 11.46 -1.23 24.00
C LEU A 91 10.06 -1.05 23.38
N GLU A 92 9.08 -0.66 24.19
CA GLU A 92 7.71 -0.42 23.71
C GLU A 92 7.64 0.83 22.82
N GLU A 93 8.32 1.93 23.17
CA GLU A 93 8.45 3.12 22.33
C GLU A 93 9.10 2.78 20.98
N GLY A 94 10.20 2.01 20.98
CA GLY A 94 10.87 1.57 19.75
C GLY A 94 10.02 0.67 18.87
N ARG A 95 9.13 -0.15 19.46
CA ARG A 95 8.15 -0.97 18.72
C ARG A 95 7.09 -0.09 18.04
N VAL A 96 6.58 0.92 18.74
CA VAL A 96 5.63 1.89 18.17
C VAL A 96 6.27 2.66 17.02
N SER A 97 7.48 3.19 17.19
CA SER A 97 8.18 3.96 16.15
C SER A 97 8.46 3.13 14.89
N LYS A 98 8.89 1.87 15.05
CA LYS A 98 9.10 0.96 13.91
C LYS A 98 7.82 0.64 13.15
N ALA A 99 6.71 0.43 13.86
CA ALA A 99 5.43 0.15 13.22
C ALA A 99 4.84 1.37 12.51
N GLN A 100 5.04 2.58 13.06
CA GLN A 100 4.68 3.83 12.39
C GLN A 100 5.48 4.05 11.10
N ALA A 101 6.80 3.78 11.12
CA ALA A 101 7.65 3.89 9.93
C ALA A 101 7.22 2.94 8.80
N ASN A 102 6.62 1.79 9.13
CA ASN A 102 6.15 0.78 8.18
C ASN A 102 4.67 0.96 7.75
N GLY A 103 4.01 2.07 8.12
CA GLY A 103 2.61 2.32 7.77
C GLY A 103 1.58 1.46 8.51
N LEU A 104 1.98 0.75 9.57
CA LEU A 104 1.17 -0.19 10.36
C LEU A 104 0.82 0.36 11.76
N GLY A 105 0.72 1.68 11.90
CA GLY A 105 0.59 2.36 13.19
C GLY A 105 -0.60 1.92 14.04
N THR A 106 -1.71 1.48 13.42
CA THR A 106 -2.91 0.98 14.11
C THR A 106 -2.77 -0.45 14.62
N LEU A 107 -2.01 -1.31 13.92
CA LEU A 107 -1.77 -2.71 14.30
C LEU A 107 -0.77 -2.85 15.46
N ALA A 108 0.07 -1.83 15.70
CA ALA A 108 1.00 -1.83 16.81
C ALA A 108 0.36 -1.51 18.16
N ASP A 109 -0.77 -0.81 18.17
CA ASP A 109 -1.51 -0.55 19.40
C ASP A 109 -2.33 -1.77 19.86
N SER A 110 -2.64 -2.72 18.97
CA SER A 110 -3.41 -3.93 19.27
C SER A 110 -2.58 -5.09 19.82
N ILE A 111 -1.25 -5.06 19.68
CA ILE A 111 -0.36 -6.09 20.24
C ILE A 111 0.07 -5.63 21.64
N THR A 112 -0.68 -6.00 22.67
CA THR A 112 -0.32 -5.77 24.07
C THR A 112 0.35 -7.01 24.68
N VAL A 113 1.07 -6.83 25.79
CA VAL A 113 1.65 -7.94 26.57
C VAL A 113 1.14 -7.81 28.02
N PRO A 114 -0.11 -8.22 28.29
CA PRO A 114 -0.77 -7.97 29.58
C PRO A 114 -0.01 -8.56 30.78
N ASP A 115 0.56 -9.75 30.62
CA ASP A 115 1.29 -10.45 31.70
C ASP A 115 2.55 -9.68 32.13
N LEU A 116 3.29 -9.13 31.16
CA LEU A 116 4.48 -8.31 31.44
C LEU A 116 4.09 -7.02 32.15
N TYR A 117 3.01 -6.38 31.71
CA TYR A 117 2.54 -5.14 32.32
C TYR A 117 2.06 -5.36 33.75
N ALA A 118 1.33 -6.45 34.00
CA ALA A 118 0.90 -6.84 35.35
C ALA A 118 2.08 -7.16 36.28
N ASP A 119 3.11 -7.85 35.80
CA ASP A 119 4.31 -8.15 36.60
C ASP A 119 5.07 -6.86 36.96
N LEU A 120 5.25 -5.94 36.00
CA LEU A 120 5.89 -4.65 36.27
C LEU A 120 5.06 -3.78 37.24
N GLU A 121 3.74 -3.83 37.16
CA GLU A 121 2.84 -3.16 38.11
C GLU A 121 3.05 -3.71 39.51
N GLN A 122 3.02 -5.04 39.66
CA GLN A 122 3.20 -5.71 40.93
C GLN A 122 4.58 -5.42 41.56
N GLN A 123 5.64 -5.43 40.75
CA GLN A 123 6.99 -5.08 41.21
C GLN A 123 7.08 -3.62 41.67
N THR A 124 6.38 -2.70 40.97
CA THR A 124 6.31 -1.29 41.33
C THR A 124 5.54 -1.07 42.64
N ILE A 125 4.38 -1.68 42.79
CA ILE A 125 3.61 -1.60 44.04
C ILE A 125 4.39 -2.23 45.20
N SER A 126 5.06 -3.36 44.97
CA SER A 126 5.87 -4.03 45.99
C SER A 126 7.03 -3.16 46.47
N ILE A 127 7.74 -2.46 45.56
CA ILE A 127 8.82 -1.56 45.98
C ILE A 127 8.26 -0.36 46.75
N LEU A 128 7.14 0.22 46.32
CA LEU A 128 6.52 1.37 47.00
C LEU A 128 6.08 1.02 48.42
N LEU A 129 5.55 -0.19 48.64
CA LEU A 129 5.22 -0.69 49.97
C LEU A 129 6.47 -0.85 50.85
N LYS A 130 7.56 -1.39 50.28
CA LYS A 130 8.86 -1.44 50.98
C LYS A 130 9.38 -0.04 51.31
N SER A 131 9.15 0.94 50.42
CA SER A 131 9.51 2.34 50.65
C SER A 131 8.73 2.92 51.82
N THR A 132 7.41 2.72 51.91
CA THR A 132 6.59 3.19 53.03
C THR A 132 7.09 2.62 54.36
N TYR A 133 7.31 1.30 54.40
CA TYR A 133 7.84 0.64 55.59
C TYR A 133 9.20 1.19 56.02
N LEU A 134 10.09 1.47 55.05
CA LEU A 134 11.41 2.01 55.35
C LEU A 134 11.34 3.44 55.88
N VAL A 135 10.47 4.29 55.33
CA VAL A 135 10.24 5.65 55.86
C VAL A 135 9.74 5.59 57.30
N GLU A 136 8.75 4.74 57.60
CA GLU A 136 8.26 4.57 58.97
C GLU A 136 9.38 4.16 59.94
N ARG A 137 10.28 3.27 59.52
CA ARG A 137 11.44 2.89 60.34
C ARG A 137 12.41 4.04 60.59
N ILE A 138 12.64 4.90 59.60
CA ILE A 138 13.48 6.10 59.74
C ILE A 138 12.82 7.07 60.73
N THR A 139 11.50 7.29 60.60
CA THR A 139 10.73 8.17 61.50
C THR A 139 10.72 7.66 62.94
N ILE A 140 10.59 6.34 63.15
CA ILE A 140 10.69 5.73 64.49
C ILE A 140 12.09 5.90 65.08
N PHE A 141 13.13 5.71 64.26
CA PHE A 141 14.52 5.91 64.68
C PHE A 141 14.77 7.36 65.12
N GLU A 142 14.25 8.34 64.37
CA GLU A 142 14.34 9.76 64.73
C GLU A 142 13.65 10.05 66.08
N ARG A 143 12.44 9.53 66.31
CA ARG A 143 11.69 9.70 67.57
C ARG A 143 12.40 9.12 68.80
N LYS A 144 13.17 8.03 68.63
CA LYS A 144 13.90 7.39 69.75
C LYS A 144 15.10 8.22 70.24
N LYS A 145 15.53 9.24 69.51
CA LYS A 145 16.66 10.10 69.90
C LYS A 145 16.29 11.22 70.86
N GLU A 146 15.02 11.42 71.18
CA GLU A 146 14.62 12.39 72.21
C GLU A 146 15.09 11.89 73.60
N PRO A 147 15.98 12.61 74.32
CA PRO A 147 16.60 12.06 75.51
C PRO A 147 15.64 12.02 76.71
N ILE A 148 15.48 10.83 77.29
CA ILE A 148 14.87 10.62 78.61
C ILE A 148 15.89 11.02 79.69
N MET A 149 15.62 12.14 80.36
CA MET A 149 16.51 12.77 81.35
C MET A 149 16.82 11.87 82.56
N LYS A 150 18.11 11.65 82.87
CA LYS A 150 18.57 11.06 84.16
C LYS A 150 19.94 11.61 84.57
N THR A 151 20.01 12.60 85.47
CA THR A 151 21.15 12.81 86.42
C THR A 151 20.88 13.99 87.38
N LYS A 152 21.58 14.04 88.53
CA LYS A 152 21.42 14.98 89.67
C LYS A 152 21.54 16.49 89.39
N ALA A 153 21.99 16.91 88.20
CA ALA A 153 21.78 18.29 87.72
C ALA A 153 20.28 18.64 87.59
N ALA A 154 19.43 17.62 87.48
CA ALA A 154 17.99 17.71 87.42
C ALA A 154 17.34 18.37 88.65
N GLN A 155 17.90 18.38 89.86
CA GLN A 155 17.25 19.10 90.96
C GLN A 155 17.42 20.62 90.88
N ARG A 156 18.59 21.07 90.41
CA ARG A 156 18.86 22.49 90.18
C ARG A 156 18.20 22.99 88.89
N ASN A 157 18.21 22.15 87.85
CA ASN A 157 17.41 22.37 86.65
C ASN A 157 15.91 22.25 86.93
N VAL A 158 15.41 21.41 87.85
CA VAL A 158 13.98 21.38 88.21
C VAL A 158 13.60 22.62 88.99
N LEU A 159 14.48 23.19 89.81
CA LEU A 159 14.23 24.51 90.42
C LEU A 159 14.20 25.61 89.37
N GLU A 160 15.17 25.68 88.45
CA GLU A 160 15.13 26.63 87.32
C GLU A 160 13.97 26.35 86.34
N LEU A 161 13.57 25.10 86.16
CA LEU A 161 12.43 24.70 85.32
C LEU A 161 11.13 24.99 86.05
N LEU A 162 11.07 24.90 87.38
CA LEU A 162 9.93 25.29 88.20
C LEU A 162 9.78 26.80 88.22
N GLU A 163 10.89 27.55 88.31
CA GLU A 163 10.90 29.02 88.16
C GLU A 163 10.49 29.42 86.74
N LYS A 164 11.04 28.76 85.70
CA LYS A 164 10.60 28.97 84.31
C LYS A 164 9.16 28.55 84.09
N ARG A 165 8.67 27.50 84.77
CA ARG A 165 7.28 27.06 84.70
C ARG A 165 6.36 27.98 85.49
N GLU A 166 6.81 28.58 86.59
CA GLU A 166 6.07 29.62 87.30
C GLU A 166 6.01 30.90 86.46
N GLN A 167 7.11 31.29 85.81
CA GLN A 167 7.11 32.38 84.83
C GLN A 167 6.26 32.06 83.61
N GLU A 168 6.32 30.85 83.06
CA GLU A 168 5.42 30.42 81.99
C GLU A 168 3.97 30.36 82.48
N ILE A 169 3.68 29.97 83.72
CA ILE A 169 2.32 29.97 84.27
C ILE A 169 1.86 31.41 84.49
N ALA A 170 2.72 32.32 84.92
CA ALA A 170 2.41 33.74 85.04
C ALA A 170 2.18 34.38 83.66
N ASP A 171 3.01 34.07 82.67
CA ASP A 171 2.87 34.51 81.28
C ASP A 171 1.66 33.87 80.61
N LEU A 172 1.35 32.61 80.89
CA LEU A 172 0.16 31.92 80.41
C LEU A 172 -1.10 32.45 81.09
N ARG A 173 -1.03 32.84 82.38
CA ARG A 173 -2.14 33.53 83.07
C ARG A 173 -2.36 34.91 82.47
N LYS A 174 -1.28 35.65 82.19
CA LYS A 174 -1.35 36.96 81.53
C LYS A 174 -1.85 36.84 80.10
N LYS A 175 -1.36 35.87 79.32
CA LYS A 175 -1.87 35.52 77.99
C LYS A 175 -3.30 35.01 78.05
N TYR A 176 -3.70 34.27 79.08
CA TYR A 176 -5.07 33.82 79.28
C TYR A 176 -5.97 34.98 79.65
N GLU A 177 -5.54 35.93 80.48
CA GLU A 177 -6.28 37.16 80.76
C GLU A 177 -6.35 38.09 79.55
N GLU A 178 -5.30 38.19 78.74
CA GLU A 178 -5.30 38.89 77.45
C GLU A 178 -6.19 38.17 76.43
N THR A 179 -6.11 36.85 76.31
CA THR A 179 -6.97 36.06 75.41
C THR A 179 -8.42 36.08 75.88
N ARG A 180 -8.66 36.06 77.20
CA ARG A 180 -9.98 36.21 77.80
C ARG A 180 -10.51 37.61 77.57
N LYS A 181 -9.72 38.67 77.78
CA LYS A 181 -10.10 40.05 77.42
C LYS A 181 -10.37 40.18 75.93
N ASN A 182 -9.50 39.67 75.07
CA ASN A 182 -9.65 39.72 73.61
C ASN A 182 -10.85 38.89 73.12
N SER A 183 -11.13 37.75 73.75
CA SER A 183 -12.30 36.92 73.46
C SER A 183 -13.60 37.53 73.99
N TYR A 184 -13.58 38.26 75.11
CA TYR A 184 -14.75 38.99 75.63
C TYR A 184 -14.99 40.34 74.92
N LEU A 185 -13.94 40.97 74.39
CA LEU A 185 -14.01 42.21 73.61
C LEU A 185 -14.18 41.97 72.10
N GLY A 186 -14.26 40.71 71.65
CA GLY A 186 -14.46 40.38 70.23
C GLY A 186 -13.32 40.81 69.31
N MET A 187 -12.11 41.02 69.83
CA MET A 187 -10.92 41.43 69.07
C MET A 187 -10.04 40.26 68.64
N VAL A 188 -10.64 39.10 68.37
CA VAL A 188 -9.93 37.99 67.73
C VAL A 188 -10.28 38.04 66.25
N GLU A 189 -9.26 38.19 65.40
CA GLU A 189 -9.28 38.04 63.94
C GLU A 189 -9.65 36.60 63.50
N LYS A 190 -10.76 36.06 64.01
CA LYS A 190 -11.35 34.81 63.56
C LYS A 190 -12.71 35.16 63.00
N ASP A 191 -12.91 34.81 61.73
CA ASP A 191 -14.18 34.93 61.01
C ASP A 191 -15.33 34.64 61.98
N THR A 192 -16.20 35.61 62.19
CA THR A 192 -17.33 35.44 63.11
C THR A 192 -18.24 34.34 62.58
N SER A 193 -19.09 33.75 63.44
CA SER A 193 -20.06 32.73 62.98
C SER A 193 -20.90 33.21 61.80
N ALA A 194 -21.19 34.52 61.74
CA ALA A 194 -21.87 35.17 60.62
C ALA A 194 -21.06 35.16 59.32
N ASP A 195 -19.73 35.35 59.39
CA ASP A 195 -18.84 35.31 58.22
C ASP A 195 -18.70 33.88 57.67
N ILE A 196 -18.67 32.88 58.55
CA ILE A 196 -18.65 31.46 58.17
C ILE A 196 -19.98 31.07 57.51
N GLU A 197 -21.12 31.48 58.07
CA GLU A 197 -22.43 31.27 57.45
C GLU A 197 -22.56 31.96 56.09
N HIS A 198 -22.04 33.19 55.97
CA HIS A 198 -22.02 33.90 54.69
C HIS A 198 -21.20 33.15 53.63
N ARG A 199 -19.99 32.69 53.99
CA ARG A 199 -19.15 31.88 53.09
C ARG A 199 -19.79 30.55 52.72
N LEU A 200 -20.43 29.86 53.66
CA LEU A 200 -21.15 28.60 53.39
C LEU A 200 -22.35 28.82 52.45
N ASN A 201 -23.07 29.93 52.61
CA ASN A 201 -24.16 30.31 51.71
C ASN A 201 -23.64 30.69 50.31
N GLU A 202 -22.52 31.40 50.21
CA GLU A 202 -21.88 31.69 48.92
C GLU A 202 -21.40 30.42 48.21
N ILE A 203 -20.77 29.50 48.94
CA ILE A 203 -20.35 28.21 48.41
C ILE A 203 -21.57 27.41 47.95
N SER A 204 -22.65 27.39 48.73
CA SER A 204 -23.89 26.71 48.37
C SER A 204 -24.49 27.29 47.08
N ARG A 205 -24.56 28.62 46.95
CA ARG A 205 -25.01 29.29 45.72
C ARG A 205 -24.11 28.98 44.51
N LYS A 206 -22.79 28.94 44.70
CA LYS A 206 -21.83 28.57 43.65
C LYS A 206 -22.00 27.10 43.21
N LEU A 207 -22.23 26.20 44.16
CA LEU A 207 -22.53 24.79 43.87
C LEU A 207 -23.86 24.64 43.13
N GLU A 208 -24.88 25.38 43.54
CA GLU A 208 -26.21 25.31 42.93
C GLU A 208 -26.18 25.83 41.49
N THR A 209 -25.52 26.97 41.25
CA THR A 209 -25.29 27.51 39.90
C THR A 209 -24.42 26.59 39.04
N GLY A 210 -23.33 26.03 39.60
CA GLY A 210 -22.50 25.05 38.90
C GLY A 210 -23.27 23.77 38.52
N THR A 211 -24.18 23.33 39.40
CA THR A 211 -25.04 22.18 39.15
C THR A 211 -26.07 22.47 38.05
N GLN A 212 -26.67 23.66 38.05
CA GLN A 212 -27.59 24.09 36.99
C GLN A 212 -26.88 24.19 35.63
N LEU A 213 -25.70 24.80 35.57
CA LEU A 213 -24.89 24.86 34.35
C LEU A 213 -24.53 23.46 33.83
N SER A 214 -24.15 22.54 34.73
CA SER A 214 -23.86 21.16 34.38
C SER A 214 -25.09 20.41 33.86
N LYS A 215 -26.28 20.67 34.40
CA LYS A 215 -27.54 20.11 33.89
C LYS A 215 -27.86 20.62 32.49
N ILE A 216 -27.65 21.91 32.23
CA ILE A 216 -27.87 22.52 30.92
C ILE A 216 -26.88 21.95 29.89
N SER A 217 -25.59 21.88 30.23
CA SER A 217 -24.57 21.31 29.34
C SER A 217 -24.83 19.83 29.05
N PHE A 218 -25.24 19.07 30.07
CA PHE A 218 -25.63 17.67 29.89
C PHE A 218 -26.85 17.53 28.96
N ALA A 219 -27.87 18.36 29.12
CA ALA A 219 -29.05 18.33 28.23
C ALA A 219 -28.69 18.66 26.78
N ALA A 220 -27.78 19.61 26.56
CA ALA A 220 -27.27 19.95 25.23
C ALA A 220 -26.46 18.80 24.63
N ALA A 221 -25.53 18.21 25.40
CA ALA A 221 -24.75 17.05 24.97
C ALA A 221 -25.64 15.85 24.64
N LYS A 222 -26.69 15.61 25.44
CA LYS A 222 -27.66 14.55 25.19
C LYS A 222 -28.43 14.77 23.87
N LYS A 223 -28.83 16.00 23.56
CA LYS A 223 -29.46 16.31 22.27
C LYS A 223 -28.53 16.08 21.09
N ALA A 224 -27.28 16.55 21.19
CA ALA A 224 -26.26 16.32 20.16
C ALA A 224 -25.98 14.83 19.96
N PHE A 225 -25.96 14.04 21.03
CA PHE A 225 -25.81 12.59 20.95
C PHE A 225 -26.97 11.91 20.20
N ILE A 226 -28.22 12.31 20.47
CA ILE A 226 -29.40 11.77 19.78
C ILE A 226 -29.36 12.12 18.28
N GLU A 227 -28.97 13.34 17.94
CA GLU A 227 -28.81 13.77 16.54
C GLU A 227 -27.71 12.98 15.83
N MET A 228 -26.56 12.78 16.49
CA MET A 228 -25.48 11.96 15.97
C MET A 228 -25.89 10.50 15.78
N GLN A 229 -26.65 9.93 16.72
CA GLN A 229 -27.19 8.57 16.61
C GLN A 229 -28.15 8.45 15.42
N LYS A 230 -28.99 9.46 15.17
CA LYS A 230 -29.88 9.50 14.01
C LYS A 230 -29.08 9.53 12.70
N ASN A 231 -28.09 10.40 12.60
CA ASN A 231 -27.23 10.50 11.43
C ASN A 231 -26.46 9.21 11.17
N MET A 232 -26.03 8.51 12.24
CA MET A 232 -25.38 7.21 12.13
C MET A 232 -26.33 6.17 11.51
N GLY A 233 -27.58 6.11 11.97
CA GLY A 233 -28.59 5.21 11.39
C GLY A 233 -28.95 5.53 9.94
N GLU A 234 -29.01 6.83 9.56
CA GLU A 234 -29.18 7.23 8.15
C GLU A 234 -27.97 6.81 7.30
N THR A 235 -26.76 6.93 7.85
CA THR A 235 -25.52 6.52 7.16
C THR A 235 -25.46 5.00 7.00
N GLU A 236 -25.83 4.22 8.02
CA GLU A 236 -25.92 2.75 7.93
C GLU A 236 -26.90 2.32 6.84
N LYS A 237 -28.08 2.94 6.78
CA LYS A 237 -29.07 2.63 5.73
C LYS A 237 -28.55 2.95 4.33
N THR A 238 -27.89 4.10 4.14
CA THR A 238 -27.31 4.46 2.83
C THR A 238 -26.14 3.54 2.45
N LEU A 239 -25.41 2.99 3.42
CA LEU A 239 -24.39 1.98 3.18
C LEU A 239 -25.02 0.68 2.65
N GLU A 240 -26.07 0.17 3.30
CA GLU A 240 -26.80 -1.02 2.85
C GLU A 240 -27.37 -0.84 1.43
N GLU A 241 -27.99 0.31 1.14
CA GLU A 241 -28.51 0.64 -0.20
C GLU A 241 -27.39 0.65 -1.26
N ASN A 242 -26.20 1.15 -0.91
CA ASN A 242 -25.04 1.15 -1.82
C ASN A 242 -24.47 -0.25 -2.05
N GLU A 243 -24.39 -1.09 -1.02
CA GLU A 243 -23.93 -2.47 -1.13
C GLU A 243 -24.87 -3.30 -2.03
N GLU A 244 -26.19 -3.09 -1.92
CA GLU A 244 -27.17 -3.71 -2.82
C GLU A 244 -26.99 -3.25 -4.27
N LEU A 245 -26.79 -1.95 -4.50
CA LEU A 245 -26.55 -1.39 -5.84
C LEU A 245 -25.24 -1.93 -6.44
N GLU A 246 -24.19 -2.07 -5.63
CA GLU A 246 -22.92 -2.65 -6.05
C GLU A 246 -23.11 -4.11 -6.46
N ALA A 247 -23.81 -4.92 -5.66
CA ALA A 247 -24.10 -6.32 -6.00
C ALA A 247 -24.89 -6.44 -7.31
N GLN A 248 -25.89 -5.58 -7.53
CA GLN A 248 -26.65 -5.53 -8.79
C GLN A 248 -25.77 -5.12 -9.98
N ALA A 249 -24.89 -4.13 -9.80
CA ALA A 249 -23.97 -3.68 -10.85
C ALA A 249 -22.95 -4.77 -11.22
N LEU A 250 -22.41 -5.48 -10.23
CA LEU A 250 -21.51 -6.62 -10.44
C LEU A 250 -22.22 -7.76 -11.19
N GLY A 251 -23.46 -8.07 -10.82
CA GLY A 251 -24.29 -9.05 -11.54
C GLY A 251 -24.46 -8.71 -13.02
N LYS A 252 -24.89 -7.47 -13.32
CA LYS A 252 -25.04 -6.98 -14.71
C LYS A 252 -23.72 -6.97 -15.48
N THR A 253 -22.63 -6.61 -14.81
CA THR A 253 -21.28 -6.61 -15.42
C THR A 253 -20.86 -8.03 -15.81
N PHE A 254 -21.13 -9.02 -14.97
CA PHE A 254 -20.84 -10.42 -15.27
C PHE A 254 -21.68 -10.96 -16.44
N GLU A 255 -22.96 -10.60 -16.49
CA GLU A 255 -23.84 -10.92 -17.62
C GLU A 255 -23.32 -10.31 -18.93
N LEU A 256 -22.94 -9.03 -18.91
CA LEU A 256 -22.39 -8.34 -20.07
C LEU A 256 -21.09 -8.98 -20.55
N ILE A 257 -20.16 -9.31 -19.64
CA ILE A 257 -18.92 -10.02 -19.97
C ILE A 257 -19.23 -11.36 -20.64
N THR A 258 -20.25 -12.07 -20.15
CA THR A 258 -20.66 -13.36 -20.71
C THR A 258 -21.25 -13.20 -22.11
N MET A 259 -22.08 -12.18 -22.34
CA MET A 259 -22.62 -11.86 -23.68
C MET A 259 -21.49 -11.48 -24.66
N LEU A 260 -20.57 -10.60 -24.27
CA LEU A 260 -19.43 -10.21 -25.10
C LEU A 260 -18.52 -11.39 -25.44
N LYS A 261 -18.32 -12.34 -24.51
CA LYS A 261 -17.58 -13.58 -24.80
C LYS A 261 -18.30 -14.43 -25.85
N LYS A 262 -19.62 -14.58 -25.75
CA LYS A 262 -20.42 -15.32 -26.74
C LYS A 262 -20.36 -14.65 -28.12
N GLU A 263 -20.50 -13.33 -28.19
CA GLU A 263 -20.39 -12.58 -29.45
C GLU A 263 -18.99 -12.70 -30.06
N ARG A 264 -17.93 -12.56 -29.25
CA ARG A 264 -16.55 -12.77 -29.70
C ARG A 264 -16.36 -14.18 -30.28
N ASP A 265 -16.88 -15.21 -29.61
CA ASP A 265 -16.73 -16.59 -30.06
C ASP A 265 -17.55 -16.87 -31.33
N TYR A 266 -18.71 -16.23 -31.47
CA TYR A 266 -19.50 -16.23 -32.71
C TYR A 266 -18.76 -15.57 -33.88
N VAL A 267 -18.18 -14.38 -33.68
CA VAL A 267 -17.39 -13.69 -34.70
C VAL A 267 -16.18 -14.52 -35.12
N LYS A 268 -15.49 -15.16 -34.17
CA LYS A 268 -14.39 -16.09 -34.49
C LYS A 268 -14.85 -17.26 -35.35
N LYS A 269 -16.03 -17.82 -35.07
CA LYS A 269 -16.60 -18.91 -35.86
C LYS A 269 -16.88 -18.46 -37.31
N ILE A 270 -17.52 -17.30 -37.49
CA ILE A 270 -17.75 -16.72 -38.82
C ILE A 270 -16.43 -16.49 -39.54
N LEU A 271 -15.42 -15.92 -38.87
CA LEU A 271 -14.12 -15.69 -39.48
C LEU A 271 -13.53 -16.99 -40.03
N ILE A 272 -13.52 -18.05 -39.22
CA ILE A 272 -13.02 -19.36 -39.65
C ILE A 272 -13.83 -19.91 -40.84
N GLU A 273 -15.15 -19.78 -40.84
CA GLU A 273 -16.01 -20.18 -41.96
C GLU A 273 -15.68 -19.39 -43.24
N THR A 274 -15.54 -18.06 -43.14
CA THR A 274 -15.18 -17.22 -44.29
C THR A 274 -13.78 -17.49 -44.83
N GLU A 275 -12.81 -17.76 -43.95
CA GLU A 275 -11.46 -18.17 -44.35
C GLU A 275 -11.48 -19.52 -45.06
N HIS A 276 -12.27 -20.47 -44.55
CA HIS A 276 -12.45 -21.77 -45.17
C HIS A 276 -13.05 -21.65 -46.57
N ASP A 277 -14.15 -20.91 -46.73
CA ASP A 277 -14.81 -20.66 -48.02
C ASP A 277 -13.86 -19.95 -49.00
N THR A 278 -13.08 -18.99 -48.52
CA THR A 278 -12.08 -18.27 -49.34
C THR A 278 -10.98 -19.21 -49.83
N ILE A 279 -10.52 -20.13 -48.98
CA ILE A 279 -9.53 -21.16 -49.35
C ILE A 279 -10.13 -22.11 -50.38
N GLN A 280 -11.37 -22.58 -50.18
CA GLN A 280 -12.05 -23.44 -51.15
C GLN A 280 -12.21 -22.75 -52.51
N LEU A 281 -12.65 -21.50 -52.53
CA LEU A 281 -12.82 -20.71 -53.75
C LEU A 281 -11.49 -20.51 -54.48
N ARG A 282 -10.42 -20.18 -53.74
CA ARG A 282 -9.07 -20.08 -54.31
C ARG A 282 -8.60 -21.39 -54.93
N SER A 283 -8.86 -22.51 -54.26
CA SER A 283 -8.54 -23.85 -54.79
C SER A 283 -9.35 -24.15 -56.05
N ALA A 284 -10.64 -23.81 -56.08
CA ALA A 284 -11.50 -23.98 -57.26
C ALA A 284 -10.98 -23.15 -58.45
N TYR A 285 -10.71 -21.87 -58.25
CA TYR A 285 -10.14 -21.00 -59.30
C TYR A 285 -8.78 -21.48 -59.78
N SER A 286 -7.92 -21.96 -58.87
CA SER A 286 -6.60 -22.50 -59.26
C SER A 286 -6.73 -23.74 -60.14
N LYS A 287 -7.72 -24.61 -59.86
CA LYS A 287 -8.02 -25.78 -60.68
C LYS A 287 -8.60 -25.39 -62.05
N GLU A 288 -9.55 -24.45 -62.09
CA GLU A 288 -10.10 -23.96 -63.35
C GLU A 288 -9.04 -23.29 -64.22
N LEU A 289 -8.16 -22.49 -63.62
CA LEU A 289 -7.04 -21.86 -64.33
C LEU A 289 -6.08 -22.91 -64.90
N LEU A 290 -5.77 -23.95 -64.14
CA LEU A 290 -4.94 -25.07 -64.59
C LEU A 290 -5.62 -25.81 -65.75
N ASN A 291 -6.90 -26.13 -65.63
CA ASN A 291 -7.67 -26.79 -66.70
C ASN A 291 -7.68 -25.94 -67.98
N LEU A 292 -7.92 -24.62 -67.87
CA LEU A 292 -7.88 -23.71 -69.03
C LEU A 292 -6.47 -23.66 -69.65
N GLN A 293 -5.43 -23.72 -68.84
CA GLN A 293 -4.05 -23.76 -69.33
C GLN A 293 -3.75 -25.08 -70.04
N GLU A 294 -4.22 -26.21 -69.50
CA GLU A 294 -4.13 -27.53 -70.13
C GLU A 294 -4.91 -27.59 -71.45
N GLU A 295 -6.15 -27.09 -71.49
CA GLU A 295 -6.96 -26.97 -72.70
C GLU A 295 -6.29 -26.09 -73.76
N LYS A 296 -5.76 -24.93 -73.35
CA LYS A 296 -5.02 -24.03 -74.24
C LYS A 296 -3.80 -24.73 -74.83
N MET A 297 -3.03 -25.46 -74.02
CA MET A 297 -1.87 -26.22 -74.50
C MET A 297 -2.28 -27.34 -75.45
N SER A 298 -3.34 -28.08 -75.13
CA SER A 298 -3.89 -29.13 -75.99
C SER A 298 -4.34 -28.57 -77.34
N MET A 299 -5.11 -27.48 -77.35
CA MET A 299 -5.56 -26.81 -78.58
C MET A 299 -4.38 -26.26 -79.39
N LYS A 300 -3.38 -25.69 -78.73
CA LYS A 300 -2.16 -25.22 -79.38
C LYS A 300 -1.42 -26.37 -80.07
N ASN A 301 -1.22 -27.48 -79.38
CA ASN A 301 -0.56 -28.66 -79.94
C ASN A 301 -1.36 -29.22 -81.14
N GLN A 302 -2.68 -29.32 -81.03
CA GLN A 302 -3.54 -29.77 -82.15
C GLN A 302 -3.45 -28.84 -83.36
N LEU A 303 -3.39 -27.52 -83.15
CA LEU A 303 -3.22 -26.54 -84.23
C LEU A 303 -1.83 -26.63 -84.85
N GLU A 304 -0.78 -26.75 -84.04
CA GLU A 304 0.60 -26.94 -84.52
C GLU A 304 0.71 -28.21 -85.38
N GLU A 305 0.15 -29.34 -84.92
CA GLU A 305 0.10 -30.59 -85.69
C GLU A 305 -0.66 -30.41 -87.03
N LYS A 306 -1.83 -29.77 -87.00
CA LYS A 306 -2.61 -29.49 -88.23
C LYS A 306 -1.82 -28.62 -89.19
N TYR A 307 -1.27 -27.50 -88.74
CA TYR A 307 -0.47 -26.62 -89.59
C TYR A 307 0.79 -27.32 -90.11
N GLU A 308 1.45 -28.15 -89.30
CA GLU A 308 2.62 -28.90 -89.74
C GLU A 308 2.27 -29.91 -90.83
N THR A 309 1.14 -30.62 -90.69
CA THR A 309 0.65 -31.56 -91.72
C THR A 309 0.24 -30.84 -93.01
N GLU A 310 -0.50 -29.72 -92.92
CA GLU A 310 -0.86 -28.89 -94.07
C GLU A 310 0.37 -28.30 -94.76
N PHE A 311 1.35 -27.83 -93.99
CA PHE A 311 2.60 -27.28 -94.52
C PHE A 311 3.42 -28.36 -95.23
N LYS A 312 3.51 -29.58 -94.67
CA LYS A 312 4.15 -30.73 -95.33
C LYS A 312 3.43 -31.09 -96.63
N ALA A 313 2.10 -31.09 -96.64
CA ALA A 313 1.30 -31.37 -97.84
C ALA A 313 1.51 -30.30 -98.92
N MET A 314 1.44 -29.01 -98.57
CA MET A 314 1.71 -27.89 -99.48
C MET A 314 3.15 -27.93 -100.01
N ARG A 315 4.13 -28.25 -99.17
CA ARG A 315 5.53 -28.38 -99.60
C ARG A 315 5.71 -29.51 -100.60
N LYS A 316 5.00 -30.64 -100.43
CA LYS A 316 4.98 -31.75 -101.38
C LYS A 316 4.32 -31.34 -102.70
N ASP A 317 3.13 -30.75 -102.68
CA ASP A 317 2.43 -30.26 -103.88
C ASP A 317 3.28 -29.23 -104.66
N LEU A 318 3.97 -28.34 -103.95
CA LEU A 318 4.88 -27.37 -104.58
C LEU A 318 6.11 -28.05 -105.20
N SER A 319 6.63 -29.11 -104.60
CA SER A 319 7.69 -29.94 -105.18
C SER A 319 7.20 -30.60 -106.47
N ASP A 320 6.05 -31.28 -106.43
CA ASP A 320 5.45 -31.97 -107.57
C ASP A 320 5.16 -31.00 -108.74
N LYS A 321 4.65 -29.79 -108.43
CA LYS A 321 4.43 -28.72 -109.42
C LYS A 321 5.74 -28.18 -110.00
N ASN A 322 6.79 -28.05 -109.21
CA ASN A 322 8.10 -27.63 -109.71
C ASN A 322 8.72 -28.68 -110.64
N GLU A 323 8.59 -29.97 -110.31
CA GLU A 323 9.00 -31.07 -111.19
C GLU A 323 8.22 -31.04 -112.52
N LEU A 324 6.90 -30.85 -112.46
CA LEU A 324 6.07 -30.70 -113.65
C LEU A 324 6.50 -29.49 -114.50
N LEU A 325 6.78 -28.34 -113.87
CA LEU A 325 7.27 -27.15 -114.57
C LEU A 325 8.62 -27.40 -115.24
N MET A 326 9.54 -28.11 -114.59
CA MET A 326 10.82 -28.51 -115.20
C MET A 326 10.59 -29.41 -116.42
N HIS A 327 9.71 -30.43 -116.31
CA HIS A 327 9.35 -31.28 -117.44
C HIS A 327 8.71 -30.52 -118.60
N LEU A 328 7.81 -29.57 -118.31
CA LEU A 328 7.20 -28.70 -119.32
C LEU A 328 8.25 -27.82 -119.99
N LYS A 329 9.18 -27.24 -119.22
CA LYS A 329 10.29 -26.43 -119.74
C LYS A 329 11.18 -27.24 -120.67
N ASP A 330 11.56 -28.46 -120.28
CA ASP A 330 12.35 -29.36 -121.12
C ASP A 330 11.60 -29.75 -122.41
N THR A 331 10.29 -29.97 -122.30
CA THR A 331 9.43 -30.25 -123.46
C THR A 331 9.36 -29.06 -124.41
N ILE A 332 9.22 -27.83 -123.88
CA ILE A 332 9.24 -26.59 -124.67
C ILE A 332 10.59 -26.46 -125.38
N ILE A 333 11.72 -26.61 -124.67
CA ILE A 333 13.06 -26.54 -125.27
C ILE A 333 13.21 -27.57 -126.40
N SER A 334 12.72 -28.79 -126.20
CA SER A 334 12.72 -29.85 -127.22
C SER A 334 11.87 -29.49 -128.44
N LYS A 335 10.69 -28.91 -128.21
CA LYS A 335 9.79 -28.44 -129.29
C LYS A 335 10.38 -27.24 -130.04
N GLU A 336 10.97 -26.28 -129.34
CA GLU A 336 11.68 -25.13 -129.93
C GLU A 336 12.83 -25.60 -130.82
N LYS A 337 13.65 -26.55 -130.35
CA LYS A 337 14.70 -27.19 -131.19
C LYS A 337 14.11 -27.84 -132.43
N LYS A 338 12.99 -28.56 -132.29
CA LYS A 338 12.34 -29.22 -133.42
C LYS A 338 11.72 -28.23 -134.41
N ILE A 339 11.18 -27.11 -133.93
CA ILE A 339 10.72 -26.00 -134.78
C ILE A 339 11.90 -25.43 -135.56
N PHE A 340 13.01 -25.15 -134.88
CA PHE A 340 14.24 -24.65 -135.51
C PHE A 340 14.75 -25.59 -136.61
N GLU A 341 14.80 -26.90 -136.35
CA GLU A 341 15.17 -27.92 -137.35
C GLU A 341 14.20 -27.97 -138.55
N LEU A 342 12.90 -27.78 -138.31
CA LEU A 342 11.88 -27.75 -139.36
C LEU A 342 11.94 -26.46 -140.18
N GLU A 343 12.22 -25.32 -139.54
CA GLU A 343 12.48 -24.03 -140.21
C GLU A 343 13.71 -24.14 -141.11
N GLU A 344 14.81 -24.71 -140.62
CA GLU A 344 16.02 -24.93 -141.41
C GLU A 344 15.76 -25.86 -142.62
N LYS A 345 14.96 -26.92 -142.44
CA LYS A 345 14.52 -27.79 -143.54
C LYS A 345 13.62 -27.05 -144.53
N ASN A 346 12.70 -26.23 -144.05
CA ASN A 346 11.81 -25.45 -144.90
C ASN A 346 12.60 -24.44 -145.73
N ASP A 347 13.61 -23.80 -145.15
CA ASP A 347 14.49 -22.88 -145.88
C ASP A 347 15.35 -23.61 -146.91
N LYS A 348 15.87 -24.81 -146.60
CA LYS A 348 16.52 -25.69 -147.60
C LYS A 348 15.56 -26.05 -148.74
N LEU A 349 14.31 -26.39 -148.44
CA LEU A 349 13.28 -26.70 -149.44
C LEU A 349 12.91 -25.48 -150.28
N LYS A 350 12.77 -24.29 -149.69
CA LYS A 350 12.57 -23.03 -150.43
C LYS A 350 13.74 -22.77 -151.37
N MET A 351 14.98 -22.96 -150.91
CA MET A 351 16.18 -22.80 -151.73
C MET A 351 16.20 -23.82 -152.89
N MET A 352 15.86 -25.07 -152.60
CA MET A 352 15.78 -26.14 -153.60
C MET A 352 14.67 -25.86 -154.63
N ASN A 353 13.52 -25.37 -154.20
CA ASN A 353 12.41 -24.97 -155.08
C ASN A 353 12.79 -23.73 -155.92
N HIS A 354 13.55 -22.78 -155.36
CA HIS A 354 14.10 -21.65 -156.12
C HIS A 354 15.11 -22.09 -157.19
N ILE A 355 15.96 -23.07 -156.88
CA ILE A 355 16.87 -23.70 -157.87
C ILE A 355 16.08 -24.43 -158.95
N LEU A 356 15.01 -25.15 -158.58
CA LEU A 356 14.16 -25.90 -159.50
C LEU A 356 13.42 -24.96 -160.46
N ASN A 357 12.87 -23.85 -159.95
CA ASN A 357 12.26 -22.80 -160.77
C ASN A 357 13.27 -22.15 -161.73
N LYS A 358 14.50 -21.87 -161.29
CA LYS A 358 15.58 -21.43 -162.19
C LYS A 358 15.88 -22.48 -163.28
N HIS A 359 15.90 -23.76 -162.91
CA HIS A 359 16.15 -24.85 -163.85
C HIS A 359 15.01 -25.00 -164.88
N GLU A 360 13.75 -24.78 -164.48
CA GLU A 360 12.60 -24.76 -165.38
C GLU A 360 12.60 -23.56 -166.33
N GLU A 361 13.02 -22.38 -165.87
CA GLU A 361 13.22 -21.21 -166.73
C GLU A 361 14.30 -21.44 -167.80
N VAL A 362 15.40 -22.12 -167.44
CA VAL A 362 16.45 -22.51 -168.38
C VAL A 362 15.95 -23.56 -169.38
N LYS A 363 15.16 -24.55 -168.93
CA LYS A 363 14.54 -25.57 -169.80
C LYS A 363 13.55 -24.97 -170.80
N LYS A 364 12.80 -23.93 -170.42
CA LYS A 364 11.90 -23.20 -171.33
C LYS A 364 12.66 -22.40 -172.39
N LYS A 365 13.89 -21.94 -172.12
CA LYS A 365 14.73 -21.22 -173.11
C LYS A 365 15.39 -22.14 -174.15
N PHE A 366 15.60 -23.42 -173.86
CA PHE A 366 16.27 -24.36 -174.78
C PHE A 366 15.36 -25.06 -175.81
N LYS A 367 14.03 -25.04 -175.64
CA LYS A 367 13.09 -25.67 -176.60
C LYS A 367 12.60 -24.74 -177.73
N LYS A 368 13.15 -23.53 -177.85
CA LYS A 368 12.94 -22.61 -178.99
C LYS A 368 14.25 -22.43 -179.77
N LYS A 369 14.68 -23.46 -180.50
CA LYS A 369 15.55 -23.32 -181.67
C LYS A 369 15.46 -24.58 -182.52
#